data_AF-A0A497FEY7-F1
#
_entry.id   AF-A0A497FEY7-F1
#
_cell.length_a   1.000
_cell.length_b   1.000
_cell.length_c   1.000
_cell.angle_alpha   90.00
_cell.angle_beta   90.00
_cell.angle_gamma   90.00
#
_symmetry.space_group_name_H-M   'P 1'
#
loop_
_entity.id
_entity.type
_entity.pdbx_description
1 polymer ?
#
loop_
_entity_poly.entity_id
_entity_poly.type
_entity_poly.pdbx_seq_one_letter_code
_entity_poly.pdbx_strand_id
1 'polypeptide(L)'
;MTSLYTVGQMTSCLSAYLNAKGFETEVYSDKLLPARVPVYASKTKGKGKNQSTEEIIVDVITSAVIRSTDFFYPLHIGRTLADKPKELPDASSAIFFQYYFPRAKVYWAYPDYLNMDDEFAKFKKLCQTYRIGLFRVGKEKVVEDPSISSVPLIDAVLEKFELAIESIHKSAKKDRKTKELLKNVRQGIYMELDHHIERTNDYLIYYPEPEYKRREIIGRYEGRNISLTLIDKLSGIENLKYRKQLQELGANYRRRIEEDYDIAQDLIEELWNITGMKYPKFQKDFELVLLLDPHYRDHFLHQLHVFLLGCFIIDKLYEDEDRTILTFDKRFGNPIEDIWLFAATYHDYNYNIQNYNQWIQTFFKNTLFLDENPSQLRLDECYVKEDYMFKTKDLCDSFGLKVDRTTLLFFYDMIINQKNHGLLAALSLLKLFEQKSRLKTGLNKEALLQAARAIALHDEKIWMHFSGTGKNKFAQKKVLEKLKFTDDPLSFLLIFCDTIQEWGRVGRDYEETRARLDDVGIEGGQVWANISVGNEKAFNNKRDEIDRVKKFLLDKRFKIRLSSRAGLGSNIIERYMEGE
;
A
#
# COMPACT_ATOMS: atom_id res chain seq x y z
N MET A 1 15.98 1.72 23.41
CA MET A 1 15.47 2.26 22.14
C MET A 1 14.35 3.22 22.48
N THR A 2 14.45 4.47 22.07
CA THR A 2 13.34 5.43 22.15
C THR A 2 12.25 4.95 21.19
N SER A 3 11.01 4.79 21.67
CA SER A 3 9.88 4.44 20.79
C SER A 3 9.68 5.55 19.77
N LEU A 4 9.63 5.23 18.48
CA LEU A 4 9.29 6.18 17.42
C LEU A 4 7.87 6.70 17.65
N TYR A 5 7.63 7.99 17.36
CA TYR A 5 6.29 8.56 17.45
C TYR A 5 5.49 8.19 16.21
N THR A 6 4.26 7.77 16.41
CA THR A 6 3.28 7.69 15.32
C THR A 6 2.83 9.10 14.92
N VAL A 7 2.31 9.26 13.69
CA VAL A 7 1.70 10.52 13.24
C VAL A 7 0.60 10.98 14.20
N GLY A 8 -0.26 10.05 14.65
CA GLY A 8 -1.34 10.34 15.61
C GLY A 8 -0.83 10.84 16.97
N GLN A 9 0.29 10.31 17.47
CA GLN A 9 0.92 10.83 18.69
C GLN A 9 1.44 12.25 18.48
N MET A 10 2.11 12.52 17.36
CA MET A 10 2.63 13.86 17.07
C MET A 10 1.52 14.90 16.86
N THR A 11 0.48 14.58 16.10
CA THR A 11 -0.67 15.49 15.90
C THR A 11 -1.42 15.77 17.19
N SER A 12 -1.53 14.78 18.08
CA SER A 12 -2.10 14.95 19.43
C SER A 12 -1.26 15.90 20.30
N CYS A 13 0.07 15.73 20.31
CA CYS A 13 0.98 16.60 21.04
C CYS A 13 0.95 18.05 20.50
N LEU A 14 0.94 18.21 19.18
CA LEU A 14 0.84 19.52 18.52
C LEU A 14 -0.49 20.20 18.85
N SER A 15 -1.60 19.47 18.79
CA SER A 15 -2.92 19.99 19.11
C SER A 15 -2.99 20.46 20.56
N ALA A 16 -2.50 19.65 21.51
CA ALA A 16 -2.43 20.03 22.92
C ALA A 16 -1.58 21.31 23.14
N TYR A 17 -0.43 21.41 22.47
CA TYR A 17 0.43 22.59 22.54
C TYR A 17 -0.24 23.86 21.99
N LEU A 18 -0.88 23.77 20.82
CA LEU A 18 -1.56 24.90 20.17
C LEU A 18 -2.82 25.31 20.94
N ASN A 19 -3.59 24.35 21.46
CA ASN A 19 -4.73 24.61 22.35
C ASN A 19 -4.29 25.33 23.64
N ALA A 20 -3.17 24.95 24.24
CA ALA A 20 -2.60 25.66 25.39
C ALA A 20 -2.19 27.11 25.07
N LYS A 21 -1.89 27.42 23.81
CA LYS A 21 -1.68 28.79 23.31
C LYS A 21 -2.98 29.50 22.91
N GLY A 22 -4.13 28.88 23.12
CA GLY A 22 -5.47 29.41 22.86
C GLY A 22 -5.88 29.39 21.39
N PHE A 23 -5.34 28.46 20.60
CA PHE A 23 -5.89 28.12 19.29
C PHE A 23 -6.98 27.06 19.45
N GLU A 24 -7.90 26.99 18.50
CA GLU A 24 -8.79 25.85 18.27
C GLU A 24 -8.17 24.98 17.18
N THR A 25 -7.91 23.71 17.48
CA THR A 25 -7.22 22.78 16.58
C THR A 25 -8.17 21.79 15.92
N GLU A 26 -8.00 21.56 14.63
CA GLU A 26 -8.65 20.49 13.88
C GLU A 26 -7.58 19.60 13.24
N VAL A 27 -7.70 18.28 13.41
CA VAL A 27 -6.73 17.28 12.92
C VAL A 27 -7.34 16.60 11.70
N TYR A 28 -6.69 16.71 10.53
CA TYR A 28 -7.18 16.18 9.24
C TYR A 28 -8.66 16.52 8.95
N SER A 29 -9.04 17.78 9.17
CA SER A 29 -10.43 18.24 8.99
C SER A 29 -10.91 18.16 7.56
N ASP A 30 -12.12 17.62 7.36
CA ASP A 30 -12.79 17.63 6.06
C ASP A 30 -13.16 19.05 5.59
N LYS A 31 -13.15 20.05 6.49
CA LYS A 31 -13.43 21.46 6.15
C LYS A 31 -12.38 22.08 5.23
N LEU A 32 -11.19 21.51 5.22
CA LEU A 32 -10.04 22.05 4.49
C LEU A 32 -9.81 21.34 3.15
N LEU A 33 -10.71 20.43 2.78
CA LEU A 33 -10.60 19.71 1.51
C LEU A 33 -10.52 20.65 0.31
N PRO A 34 -9.68 20.33 -0.69
CA PRO A 34 -8.87 19.10 -0.78
C PRO A 34 -7.56 19.07 0.04
N ALA A 35 -7.15 20.15 0.69
CA ALA A 35 -5.91 20.19 1.44
C ALA A 35 -5.98 19.33 2.72
N ARG A 36 -5.13 18.30 2.81
CA ARG A 36 -5.04 17.43 3.99
C ARG A 36 -4.00 17.97 4.96
N VAL A 37 -4.44 18.89 5.82
CA VAL A 37 -3.57 19.47 6.84
C VAL A 37 -3.57 18.57 8.09
N PRO A 38 -2.40 18.04 8.52
CA PRO A 38 -2.35 17.21 9.74
C PRO A 38 -2.85 17.94 10.98
N VAL A 39 -2.44 19.20 11.17
CA VAL A 39 -2.99 20.06 12.23
C VAL A 39 -3.24 21.44 11.67
N TYR A 40 -4.50 21.83 11.58
CA TYR A 40 -4.91 23.21 11.37
C TYR A 40 -5.29 23.81 12.72
N ALA A 41 -4.84 25.01 13.00
CA ALA A 41 -5.16 25.69 14.23
C ALA A 41 -5.52 27.14 13.92
N SER A 42 -6.64 27.61 14.48
CA SER A 42 -7.08 28.99 14.30
C SER A 42 -7.27 29.66 15.66
N LYS A 43 -6.92 30.95 15.75
CA LYS A 43 -7.11 31.75 16.95
C LYS A 43 -7.69 33.08 16.55
N THR A 44 -8.88 33.35 17.05
CA THR A 44 -9.52 34.63 16.79
C THR A 44 -9.13 35.65 17.85
N LYS A 45 -8.68 36.83 17.42
CA LYS A 45 -8.33 37.99 18.27
C LYS A 45 -9.29 39.15 17.99
N GLY A 46 -9.69 39.86 19.04
CA GLY A 46 -10.56 41.05 18.96
C GLY A 46 -12.06 40.74 19.15
N LYS A 47 -12.90 41.79 19.08
CA LYS A 47 -14.36 41.71 19.13
C LYS A 47 -14.98 42.53 18.00
N GLY A 48 -16.07 42.03 17.40
CA GLY A 48 -16.84 42.76 16.39
C GLY A 48 -16.10 42.93 15.06
N LYS A 49 -16.18 44.11 14.44
CA LYS A 49 -15.65 44.37 13.08
C LYS A 49 -14.11 44.35 12.97
N ASN A 50 -13.39 44.34 14.10
CA ASN A 50 -11.92 44.31 14.14
C ASN A 50 -11.38 42.93 14.52
N GLN A 51 -12.16 41.88 14.26
CA GLN A 51 -11.80 40.50 14.53
C GLN A 51 -10.75 40.04 13.50
N SER A 52 -9.58 39.62 13.95
CA SER A 52 -8.56 38.99 13.11
C SER A 52 -8.41 37.53 13.48
N THR A 53 -8.22 36.68 12.48
CA THR A 53 -7.96 35.25 12.68
C THR A 53 -6.48 35.00 12.41
N GLU A 54 -5.78 34.48 13.41
CA GLU A 54 -4.44 33.92 13.23
C GLU A 54 -4.58 32.43 12.91
N GLU A 55 -4.00 32.01 11.80
CA GLU A 55 -4.08 30.62 11.31
C GLU A 55 -2.70 29.97 11.31
N ILE A 56 -2.65 28.70 11.70
CA ILE A 56 -1.44 27.87 11.72
C ILE A 56 -1.75 26.55 11.02
N ILE A 57 -0.82 26.12 10.19
CA ILE A 57 -0.83 24.82 9.52
C ILE A 57 0.44 24.12 9.90
N VAL A 58 0.32 22.89 10.37
CA VAL A 58 1.46 22.05 10.72
C VAL A 58 1.39 20.73 9.97
N ASP A 59 2.43 20.44 9.20
CA ASP A 59 2.68 19.14 8.60
C ASP A 59 3.67 18.33 9.46
N VAL A 60 3.61 16.99 9.42
CA VAL A 60 4.27 16.11 10.39
C VAL A 60 5.27 15.17 9.72
N ILE A 61 6.47 15.11 10.29
CA ILE A 61 7.54 14.20 9.90
C ILE A 61 7.80 13.25 11.07
N THR A 62 7.71 11.93 10.86
CA THR A 62 7.98 10.91 11.90
C THR A 62 9.35 10.22 11.73
N SER A 63 10.04 10.48 10.62
CA SER A 63 11.32 9.86 10.29
C SER A 63 12.44 10.27 11.27
N ALA A 64 13.34 9.32 11.57
CA ALA A 64 14.56 9.58 12.32
C ALA A 64 15.67 10.26 11.48
N VAL A 65 15.50 10.33 10.16
CA VAL A 65 16.42 11.00 9.22
C VAL A 65 15.61 11.85 8.24
N ILE A 66 16.03 13.10 8.02
CA ILE A 66 15.41 14.02 7.06
C ILE A 66 16.43 14.39 5.98
N ARG A 67 16.12 14.05 4.72
CA ARG A 67 16.88 14.55 3.57
C ARG A 67 16.11 15.68 2.93
N SER A 68 16.79 16.76 2.55
CA SER A 68 16.11 17.92 1.95
C SER A 68 15.33 17.54 0.69
N THR A 69 15.86 16.61 -0.10
CA THR A 69 15.25 16.13 -1.35
C THR A 69 13.96 15.33 -1.13
N ASP A 70 13.72 14.81 0.07
CA ASP A 70 12.51 14.03 0.36
C ASP A 70 11.31 14.98 0.60
N PHE A 71 11.57 16.24 0.96
CA PHE A 71 10.54 17.23 1.32
C PHE A 71 10.51 18.45 0.40
N PHE A 72 11.59 18.69 -0.36
CA PHE A 72 11.73 19.73 -1.37
C PHE A 72 12.36 19.11 -2.61
N TYR A 73 11.57 18.91 -3.67
CA TYR A 73 12.02 18.18 -4.86
C TYR A 73 11.60 18.89 -6.16
N PRO A 74 12.37 18.75 -7.25
CA PRO A 74 11.95 19.25 -8.54
C PRO A 74 10.71 18.48 -9.01
N LEU A 75 9.64 19.22 -9.33
CA LEU A 75 8.40 18.67 -9.86
C LEU A 75 8.26 19.04 -11.34
N HIS A 76 8.32 18.04 -12.22
CA HIS A 76 8.09 18.21 -13.65
C HIS A 76 6.59 18.07 -13.99
N ILE A 77 5.99 19.14 -14.50
CA ILE A 77 4.58 19.19 -14.90
C ILE A 77 4.52 19.00 -16.42
N GLY A 78 4.24 17.76 -16.84
CA GLY A 78 4.21 17.36 -18.26
C GLY A 78 2.95 17.73 -19.05
N ARG A 79 1.89 18.21 -18.39
CA ARG A 79 0.63 18.63 -19.02
C ARG A 79 0.29 20.06 -18.62
N THR A 80 0.92 21.03 -19.25
CA THR A 80 0.43 22.42 -19.20
C THR A 80 -0.44 22.67 -20.44
N LEU A 81 -1.39 23.60 -20.35
CA LEU A 81 -2.18 24.05 -21.52
C LEU A 81 -1.31 24.61 -22.68
N ALA A 82 -0.01 24.79 -22.44
CA ALA A 82 0.95 25.38 -23.36
C ALA A 82 1.91 24.36 -24.03
N ASP A 83 1.66 23.05 -23.93
CA ASP A 83 2.46 21.96 -24.52
C ASP A 83 3.96 21.95 -24.16
N LYS A 84 4.38 22.74 -23.15
CA LYS A 84 5.76 22.75 -22.64
C LYS A 84 5.79 22.23 -21.21
N PRO A 85 6.63 21.23 -20.91
CA PRO A 85 6.81 20.79 -19.54
C PRO A 85 7.35 21.95 -18.69
N LYS A 86 6.71 22.22 -17.56
CA LYS A 86 7.14 23.24 -16.59
C LYS A 86 7.78 22.52 -15.41
N GLU A 87 8.97 22.94 -15.01
CA GLU A 87 9.63 22.44 -13.80
C GLU A 87 9.39 23.41 -12.65
N LEU A 88 8.85 22.90 -11.54
CA LEU A 88 8.77 23.62 -10.28
C LEU A 88 9.91 23.14 -9.39
N PRO A 89 10.98 23.94 -9.21
CA PRO A 89 12.03 23.57 -8.27
C PRO A 89 11.49 23.56 -6.84
N ASP A 90 12.05 22.70 -6.00
CA ASP A 90 11.77 22.61 -4.56
C ASP A 90 10.27 22.48 -4.20
N ALA A 91 9.48 21.79 -5.02
CA ALA A 91 8.09 21.49 -4.69
C ALA A 91 8.00 20.78 -3.32
N SER A 92 7.04 21.21 -2.50
CA SER A 92 6.85 20.75 -1.12
C SER A 92 5.40 20.93 -0.69
N SER A 93 4.87 20.05 0.19
CA SER A 93 3.53 20.21 0.78
C SER A 93 3.42 21.51 1.57
N ALA A 94 4.47 21.93 2.27
CA ALA A 94 4.48 23.17 3.03
C ALA A 94 4.40 24.41 2.12
N ILE A 95 5.09 24.40 0.97
CA ILE A 95 4.98 25.48 -0.03
C ILE A 95 3.57 25.49 -0.61
N PHE A 96 3.00 24.33 -0.91
CA PHE A 96 1.59 24.24 -1.33
C PHE A 96 0.65 24.86 -0.29
N PHE A 97 0.81 24.55 0.99
CA PHE A 97 -0.03 25.14 2.04
C PHE A 97 0.15 26.66 2.15
N GLN A 98 1.35 27.20 1.91
CA GLN A 98 1.54 28.65 1.87
C GLN A 98 0.72 29.32 0.76
N TYR A 99 0.58 28.67 -0.40
CA TYR A 99 -0.25 29.19 -1.50
C TYR A 99 -1.74 28.96 -1.26
N TYR A 100 -2.11 27.79 -0.73
CA TYR A 100 -3.52 27.42 -0.48
C TYR A 100 -4.11 28.19 0.71
N PHE A 101 -3.29 28.50 1.71
CA PHE A 101 -3.66 29.23 2.93
C PHE A 101 -2.72 30.43 3.13
N PRO A 102 -2.81 31.48 2.29
CA PRO A 102 -1.83 32.56 2.26
C PRO A 102 -1.75 33.39 3.54
N ARG A 103 -2.78 33.30 4.41
CA ARG A 103 -2.84 33.96 5.72
C ARG A 103 -2.32 33.10 6.86
N ALA A 104 -2.15 31.80 6.64
CA ALA A 104 -1.67 30.89 7.65
C ALA A 104 -0.14 30.91 7.75
N LYS A 105 0.36 30.75 8.98
CA LYS A 105 1.75 30.37 9.21
C LYS A 105 1.88 28.88 9.01
N VAL A 106 2.80 28.47 8.13
CA VAL A 106 3.05 27.06 7.82
C VAL A 106 4.28 26.57 8.58
N TYR A 107 4.19 25.37 9.14
CA TYR A 107 5.23 24.72 9.92
C TYR A 107 5.43 23.26 9.52
N TRP A 108 6.67 22.78 9.65
CA TRP A 108 6.99 21.37 9.75
C TRP A 108 7.19 20.97 11.21
N ALA A 109 6.60 19.86 11.64
CA ALA A 109 6.84 19.25 12.93
C ALA A 109 7.70 17.99 12.78
N TYR A 110 8.83 17.92 13.48
CA TYR A 110 9.76 16.80 13.44
C TYR A 110 10.01 16.24 14.85
N PRO A 111 10.42 14.97 14.99
CA PRO A 111 10.51 14.32 16.29
C PRO A 111 11.80 14.71 17.02
N ASP A 112 11.79 14.67 18.35
CA ASP A 112 12.97 14.97 19.17
C ASP A 112 14.11 13.93 19.05
N TYR A 113 13.83 12.75 18.48
CA TYR A 113 14.82 11.72 18.16
C TYR A 113 15.44 11.85 16.76
N LEU A 114 15.13 12.91 16.00
CA LEU A 114 15.69 13.14 14.68
C LEU A 114 17.22 13.26 14.72
N ASN A 115 17.91 12.60 13.78
CA ASN A 115 19.33 12.80 13.54
C ASN A 115 19.57 14.18 12.90
N MET A 116 20.23 15.08 13.62
CA MET A 116 20.56 16.43 13.15
C MET A 116 21.89 16.43 12.39
N ASP A 117 21.91 15.79 11.23
CA ASP A 117 23.08 15.71 10.34
C ASP A 117 23.10 16.86 9.29
N ASP A 118 24.07 16.80 8.37
CA ASP A 118 24.24 17.78 7.29
C ASP A 118 23.02 17.84 6.35
N GLU A 119 22.30 16.73 6.18
CA GLU A 119 21.08 16.69 5.37
C GLU A 119 19.93 17.44 6.04
N PHE A 120 19.78 17.28 7.36
CA PHE A 120 18.83 18.10 8.13
C PHE A 120 19.20 19.59 8.08
N ALA A 121 20.48 19.94 8.13
CA ALA A 121 20.92 21.33 7.99
C ALA A 121 20.52 21.93 6.61
N LYS A 122 20.62 21.16 5.53
CA LYS A 122 20.13 21.56 4.20
C LYS A 122 18.62 21.76 4.19
N PHE A 123 17.86 20.82 4.75
CA PHE A 123 16.40 20.93 4.89
C PHE A 123 16.00 22.18 5.67
N LYS A 124 16.67 22.44 6.79
CA LYS A 124 16.45 23.62 7.63
C LYS A 124 16.72 24.93 6.89
N LYS A 125 17.77 24.98 6.06
CA LYS A 125 18.09 26.13 5.19
C LYS A 125 17.02 26.39 4.13
N LEU A 126 16.42 25.35 3.56
CA LEU A 126 15.28 25.50 2.64
C LEU A 126 14.05 26.03 3.39
N CYS A 127 13.75 25.51 4.58
CA CYS A 127 12.67 26.05 5.41
C CYS A 127 12.86 27.55 5.73
N GLN A 128 14.09 27.98 6.02
CA GLN A 128 14.42 29.41 6.18
C GLN A 128 14.19 30.21 4.90
N THR A 129 14.67 29.70 3.76
CA THR A 129 14.49 30.33 2.44
C THR A 129 13.01 30.58 2.13
N TYR A 130 12.16 29.60 2.44
CA TYR A 130 10.72 29.65 2.18
C TYR A 130 9.90 30.19 3.37
N ARG A 131 10.54 30.64 4.46
CA ARG A 131 9.87 31.12 5.69
C ARG A 131 8.84 30.13 6.26
N ILE A 132 9.18 28.84 6.21
CA ILE A 132 8.40 27.74 6.81
C ILE A 132 8.99 27.48 8.20
N GLY A 133 8.17 27.62 9.26
CA GLY A 133 8.64 27.42 10.62
C GLY A 133 8.87 25.95 10.94
N LEU A 134 9.55 25.67 12.06
CA LEU A 134 9.74 24.30 12.54
C LEU A 134 9.26 24.12 13.98
N PHE A 135 8.62 22.99 14.27
CA PHE A 135 8.35 22.50 15.61
C PHE A 135 9.14 21.21 15.87
N ARG A 136 9.88 21.16 16.98
CA ARG A 136 10.42 19.93 17.53
C ARG A 136 9.43 19.32 18.51
N VAL A 137 8.95 18.12 18.24
CA VAL A 137 7.95 17.41 19.04
C VAL A 137 8.63 16.31 19.86
N GLY A 138 8.57 16.45 21.18
CA GLY A 138 8.95 15.41 22.12
C GLY A 138 7.77 14.96 22.98
N LYS A 139 7.97 13.88 23.75
CA LYS A 139 6.92 13.24 24.57
C LYS A 139 6.19 14.20 25.51
N GLU A 140 6.90 15.20 26.04
CA GLU A 140 6.37 16.13 27.05
C GLU A 140 6.28 17.57 26.55
N LYS A 141 6.89 17.89 25.40
CA LYS A 141 7.06 19.27 24.97
C LYS A 141 7.14 19.41 23.46
N VAL A 142 6.42 20.40 22.95
CA VAL A 142 6.62 20.95 21.60
C VAL A 142 7.43 22.24 21.74
N VAL A 143 8.49 22.38 20.95
CA VAL A 143 9.38 23.55 20.94
C VAL A 143 9.42 24.13 19.53
N GLU A 144 9.05 25.39 19.37
CA GLU A 144 9.25 26.14 18.12
C GLU A 144 10.74 26.45 17.93
N ASP A 145 11.29 26.20 16.75
CA ASP A 145 12.68 26.52 16.44
C ASP A 145 12.85 28.04 16.31
N PRO A 146 13.54 28.72 17.23
CA PRO A 146 13.63 30.18 17.21
C PRO A 146 14.48 30.71 16.06
N SER A 147 15.26 29.86 15.39
CA SER A 147 16.09 30.27 14.25
C SER A 147 15.32 30.37 12.94
N ILE A 148 14.02 30.03 12.92
CA ILE A 148 13.16 30.13 11.75
C ILE A 148 11.81 30.72 12.16
N SER A 149 11.51 31.92 11.67
CA SER A 149 10.21 32.54 11.89
C SER A 149 9.28 32.22 10.71
N SER A 150 8.16 31.54 10.99
CA SER A 150 7.11 31.36 9.99
C SER A 150 6.38 32.69 9.76
N VAL A 151 6.29 33.09 8.50
CA VAL A 151 5.60 34.32 8.08
C VAL A 151 4.51 33.93 7.08
N PRO A 152 3.25 34.37 7.25
CA PRO A 152 2.22 34.17 6.26
C PRO A 152 2.68 34.64 4.88
N LEU A 153 2.34 33.90 3.83
CA LEU A 153 2.75 34.26 2.47
C LEU A 153 2.28 35.68 2.11
N ILE A 154 1.06 36.04 2.52
CA ILE A 154 0.50 37.37 2.29
C ILE A 154 1.37 38.47 2.91
N ASP A 155 1.84 38.27 4.13
CA ASP A 155 2.69 39.24 4.84
C ASP A 155 4.07 39.35 4.18
N ALA A 156 4.63 38.22 3.74
CA ALA A 156 5.91 38.20 3.03
C ALA A 156 5.83 38.94 1.68
N VAL A 157 4.71 38.85 0.98
CA VAL A 157 4.49 39.60 -0.26
C VAL A 157 4.25 41.08 0.04
N LEU A 158 3.45 41.40 1.05
CA LEU A 158 3.20 42.78 1.47
C LEU A 158 4.49 43.49 1.90
N GLU A 159 5.40 42.84 2.61
CA GLU A 159 6.71 43.39 2.99
C GLU A 159 7.50 43.88 1.76
N LYS A 160 7.51 43.11 0.67
CA LYS A 160 8.17 43.50 -0.59
C LYS A 160 7.53 44.74 -1.20
N PHE A 161 6.20 44.83 -1.13
CA PHE A 161 5.47 45.99 -1.60
C PHE A 161 5.67 47.20 -0.70
N GLU A 162 5.72 47.04 0.62
CA GLU A 162 5.96 48.14 1.55
C GLU A 162 7.34 48.75 1.34
N LEU A 163 8.38 47.93 1.11
CA LEU A 163 9.70 48.43 0.73
C LEU A 163 9.66 49.26 -0.58
N ALA A 164 8.90 48.80 -1.58
CA ALA A 164 8.69 49.55 -2.81
C ALA A 164 7.93 50.87 -2.56
N ILE A 165 6.88 50.84 -1.74
CA ILE A 165 6.10 52.02 -1.36
C ILE A 165 6.93 53.01 -0.56
N GLU A 166 7.75 52.56 0.39
CA GLU A 166 8.66 53.41 1.16
C GLU A 166 9.70 54.09 0.29
N SER A 167 10.19 53.42 -0.76
CA SER A 167 11.08 54.02 -1.75
C SER A 167 10.40 55.19 -2.50
N ILE A 168 9.11 55.04 -2.81
CA ILE A 168 8.26 56.10 -3.38
C ILE A 168 8.00 57.21 -2.34
N HIS A 169 7.80 56.84 -1.07
CA HIS A 169 7.55 57.80 0.02
C HIS A 169 8.77 58.69 0.30
N LYS A 170 9.98 58.13 0.23
CA LYS A 170 11.23 58.90 0.40
C LYS A 170 11.47 59.91 -0.74
N SER A 171 10.89 59.68 -1.92
CA SER A 171 11.01 60.57 -3.09
C SER A 171 9.86 61.58 -3.21
N ALA A 172 8.70 61.31 -2.62
CA ALA A 172 7.55 62.21 -2.67
C ALA A 172 7.54 63.23 -1.51
N LYS A 173 7.41 64.53 -1.82
CA LYS A 173 7.24 65.60 -0.81
C LYS A 173 5.96 65.34 0.03
N LYS A 174 5.98 65.75 1.31
CA LYS A 174 4.90 65.61 2.33
C LYS A 174 3.63 66.42 2.01
N ASP A 175 3.12 66.32 0.79
CA ASP A 175 1.84 66.85 0.36
C ASP A 175 0.71 65.87 0.80
N ARG A 176 -0.43 66.43 1.20
CA ARG A 176 -1.67 65.68 1.52
C ARG A 176 -2.11 64.76 0.38
N LYS A 177 -1.89 65.16 -0.88
CA LYS A 177 -2.11 64.31 -2.07
C LYS A 177 -1.26 63.05 -2.06
N THR A 178 -0.02 63.12 -1.58
CA THR A 178 0.87 61.96 -1.48
C THR A 178 0.31 60.91 -0.52
N LYS A 179 -0.26 61.32 0.62
CA LYS A 179 -0.88 60.39 1.58
C LYS A 179 -2.09 59.66 1.01
N GLU A 180 -2.93 60.38 0.26
CA GLU A 180 -4.12 59.81 -0.36
C GLU A 180 -3.77 58.88 -1.53
N LEU A 181 -2.77 59.26 -2.34
CA LEU A 181 -2.18 58.40 -3.37
C LEU A 181 -1.63 57.10 -2.78
N LEU A 182 -0.91 57.17 -1.67
CA LEU A 182 -0.36 55.98 -0.99
C LEU A 182 -1.43 55.05 -0.44
N LYS A 183 -2.55 55.60 0.07
CA LYS A 183 -3.70 54.80 0.49
C LYS A 183 -4.31 54.06 -0.70
N ASN A 184 -4.46 54.73 -1.83
CA ASN A 184 -5.00 54.14 -3.05
C ASN A 184 -4.03 53.12 -3.67
N VAL A 185 -2.72 53.36 -3.62
CA VAL A 185 -1.67 52.41 -4.04
C VAL A 185 -1.69 51.16 -3.17
N ARG A 186 -1.80 51.31 -1.84
CA ARG A 186 -1.97 50.16 -0.94
C ARG A 186 -3.21 49.35 -1.29
N GLN A 187 -4.36 50.00 -1.48
CA GLN A 187 -5.60 49.32 -1.84
C GLN A 187 -5.49 48.62 -3.22
N GLY A 188 -4.83 49.26 -4.20
CA GLY A 188 -4.53 48.66 -5.49
C GLY A 188 -3.57 47.47 -5.41
N ILE A 189 -2.60 47.51 -4.49
CA ILE A 189 -1.68 46.38 -4.23
C ILE A 189 -2.44 45.22 -3.60
N TYR A 190 -3.33 45.45 -2.64
CA TYR A 190 -4.17 44.38 -2.10
C TYR A 190 -5.03 43.74 -3.17
N MET A 191 -5.65 44.54 -4.04
CA MET A 191 -6.41 44.02 -5.18
C MET A 191 -5.52 43.26 -6.19
N GLU A 192 -4.33 43.76 -6.49
CA GLU A 192 -3.40 43.09 -7.41
C GLU A 192 -2.75 41.86 -6.78
N LEU A 193 -2.66 41.81 -5.45
CA LEU A 193 -2.22 40.64 -4.69
C LEU A 193 -3.30 39.56 -4.71
N ASP A 194 -4.56 39.93 -4.50
CA ASP A 194 -5.71 39.03 -4.68
C ASP A 194 -5.74 38.52 -6.13
N HIS A 195 -5.54 39.38 -7.12
CA HIS A 195 -5.36 38.97 -8.52
C HIS A 195 -4.09 38.14 -8.76
N HIS A 196 -2.99 38.41 -8.06
CA HIS A 196 -1.76 37.63 -8.19
C HIS A 196 -1.99 36.24 -7.63
N ILE A 197 -2.66 36.09 -6.49
CA ILE A 197 -3.11 34.81 -5.93
C ILE A 197 -3.98 34.08 -6.96
N GLU A 198 -4.96 34.77 -7.56
CA GLU A 198 -5.79 34.24 -8.67
C GLU A 198 -5.00 33.90 -9.95
N ARG A 199 -3.81 34.48 -10.19
CA ARG A 199 -2.95 34.21 -11.37
C ARG A 199 -1.82 33.21 -11.08
N THR A 200 -1.31 33.14 -9.85
CA THR A 200 -0.44 32.07 -9.33
C THR A 200 -1.23 30.79 -9.08
N ASN A 201 -2.49 30.79 -9.50
CA ASN A 201 -3.26 29.60 -9.76
C ASN A 201 -2.46 28.52 -10.51
N ASP A 202 -1.34 28.74 -11.21
CA ASP A 202 -0.46 27.63 -11.64
C ASP A 202 -0.09 26.62 -10.53
N TYR A 203 0.10 27.06 -9.28
CA TYR A 203 0.32 26.17 -8.12
C TYR A 203 -0.98 25.51 -7.61
N LEU A 204 -2.12 26.19 -7.80
CA LEU A 204 -3.46 25.73 -7.39
C LEU A 204 -4.21 24.96 -8.50
N ILE A 205 -3.85 25.12 -9.77
CA ILE A 205 -4.28 24.46 -11.03
C ILE A 205 -3.67 23.06 -11.07
N TYR A 206 -2.59 22.83 -10.32
CA TYR A 206 -2.14 21.49 -9.98
C TYR A 206 -3.00 20.81 -8.90
N TYR A 207 -3.85 21.57 -8.20
CA TYR A 207 -4.64 21.11 -7.06
C TYR A 207 -6.17 21.37 -7.11
N PRO A 208 -6.85 21.60 -8.25
CA PRO A 208 -8.28 21.32 -8.32
C PRO A 208 -8.38 19.80 -8.56
N GLU A 209 -8.59 19.00 -7.48
CA GLU A 209 -8.40 17.52 -7.46
C GLU A 209 -8.59 16.82 -8.82
N PRO A 210 -7.72 15.87 -9.24
CA PRO A 210 -8.15 14.45 -9.18
C PRO A 210 -7.05 13.37 -9.31
N GLU A 211 -7.23 12.23 -8.63
CA GLU A 211 -6.56 10.93 -8.90
C GLU A 211 -5.04 10.80 -8.72
N TYR A 212 -4.21 11.78 -9.11
CA TYR A 212 -2.76 11.70 -9.13
C TYR A 212 -2.09 12.67 -8.14
N LYS A 213 -1.28 12.08 -7.24
CA LYS A 213 -0.40 12.67 -6.20
C LYS A 213 -0.93 12.85 -4.77
N ARG A 214 -2.05 12.20 -4.40
CA ARG A 214 -2.26 11.81 -2.99
C ARG A 214 -1.12 10.93 -2.46
N ARG A 215 -0.46 10.15 -3.32
CA ARG A 215 0.68 9.24 -3.04
C ARG A 215 1.84 9.90 -2.25
N GLU A 216 2.19 11.15 -2.57
CA GLU A 216 3.34 11.84 -1.98
C GLU A 216 3.01 12.46 -0.61
N ILE A 217 1.75 12.84 -0.35
CA ILE A 217 1.32 13.48 0.92
C ILE A 217 1.08 12.45 2.04
N ILE A 218 0.62 11.24 1.71
CA ILE A 218 0.46 10.14 2.70
C ILE A 218 1.72 9.25 2.81
N GLY A 219 2.79 9.55 2.07
CA GLY A 219 3.98 8.69 2.03
C GLY A 219 3.73 7.30 1.44
N ARG A 220 2.62 7.12 0.69
CA ARG A 220 2.25 5.84 0.09
C ARG A 220 2.76 5.75 -1.35
N TYR A 221 3.90 5.10 -1.51
CA TYR A 221 4.54 4.86 -2.80
C TYR A 221 4.06 3.54 -3.41
N GLU A 222 3.89 3.49 -4.73
CA GLU A 222 3.62 2.21 -5.41
C GLU A 222 4.68 1.19 -5.00
N GLY A 223 4.23 -0.04 -4.73
CA GLY A 223 5.04 -1.17 -4.33
C GLY A 223 5.36 -1.30 -2.85
N ARG A 224 5.15 -0.23 -2.04
CA ARG A 224 5.18 -0.32 -0.56
C ARG A 224 3.84 -0.33 0.13
N ASN A 225 2.79 -0.20 -0.67
CA ASN A 225 1.48 0.13 -0.20
C ASN A 225 0.41 -0.67 -0.92
N ILE A 226 -0.81 -0.67 -0.38
CA ILE A 226 -1.96 -1.28 -1.04
C ILE A 226 -2.11 -0.69 -2.43
N SER A 227 -2.10 -1.54 -3.45
CA SER A 227 -2.16 -1.16 -4.86
C SER A 227 -3.31 -0.21 -5.13
N LEU A 228 -2.97 1.02 -5.54
CA LEU A 228 -3.99 2.04 -5.82
C LEU A 228 -4.88 1.67 -6.99
N THR A 229 -4.33 0.96 -7.98
CA THR A 229 -5.11 0.37 -9.06
C THR A 229 -6.22 -0.52 -8.50
N LEU A 230 -5.92 -1.36 -7.50
CA LEU A 230 -6.93 -2.22 -6.86
C LEU A 230 -7.91 -1.42 -6.01
N ILE A 231 -7.42 -0.45 -5.23
CA ILE A 231 -8.26 0.45 -4.42
C ILE A 231 -9.32 1.16 -5.28
N ASP A 232 -8.93 1.64 -6.46
CA ASP A 232 -9.82 2.39 -7.35
C ASP A 232 -10.94 1.49 -7.90
N LYS A 233 -10.65 0.20 -8.13
CA LYS A 233 -11.65 -0.80 -8.56
C LYS A 233 -12.65 -1.17 -7.47
N LEU A 234 -12.34 -0.96 -6.18
CA LEU A 234 -13.25 -1.34 -5.09
C LEU A 234 -14.57 -0.56 -5.10
N SER A 235 -14.58 0.65 -5.67
CA SER A 235 -15.78 1.47 -5.82
C SER A 235 -16.85 0.81 -6.72
N GLY A 236 -16.42 -0.02 -7.67
CA GLY A 236 -17.31 -0.69 -8.64
C GLY A 236 -17.71 -2.12 -8.27
N ILE A 237 -17.46 -2.56 -7.03
CA ILE A 237 -17.87 -3.87 -6.53
C ILE A 237 -19.35 -3.82 -6.12
N GLU A 238 -20.18 -4.72 -6.64
CA GLU A 238 -21.65 -4.69 -6.47
C GLU A 238 -22.24 -6.00 -5.95
N ASN A 239 -21.64 -7.13 -6.31
CA ASN A 239 -22.22 -8.45 -6.15
C ASN A 239 -21.72 -9.18 -4.89
N LEU A 240 -20.55 -8.79 -4.36
CA LEU A 240 -19.98 -9.46 -3.19
C LEU A 240 -20.74 -9.17 -1.89
N LYS A 241 -20.80 -10.17 -1.01
CA LYS A 241 -21.41 -10.08 0.33
C LYS A 241 -20.79 -8.98 1.21
N TYR A 242 -19.48 -8.81 1.15
CA TYR A 242 -18.72 -7.81 1.91
C TYR A 242 -18.35 -6.56 1.09
N ARG A 243 -19.13 -6.25 0.04
CA ARG A 243 -18.89 -5.08 -0.82
C ARG A 243 -18.83 -3.76 -0.06
N LYS A 244 -19.61 -3.60 1.02
CA LYS A 244 -19.66 -2.35 1.78
C LYS A 244 -18.30 -2.04 2.42
N GLN A 245 -17.68 -3.04 3.03
CA GLN A 245 -16.34 -2.94 3.61
C GLN A 245 -15.29 -2.60 2.55
N LEU A 246 -15.37 -3.23 1.38
CA LEU A 246 -14.44 -2.96 0.28
C LEU A 246 -14.64 -1.56 -0.31
N GLN A 247 -15.88 -1.14 -0.53
CA GLN A 247 -16.19 0.22 -1.01
C GLN A 247 -15.79 1.28 0.00
N GLU A 248 -15.98 1.02 1.30
CA GLU A 248 -15.54 1.90 2.38
C GLU A 248 -14.01 2.01 2.42
N LEU A 249 -13.30 0.89 2.28
CA LEU A 249 -11.86 0.91 2.09
C LEU A 249 -11.49 1.72 0.85
N GLY A 250 -12.13 1.51 -0.29
CA GLY A 250 -11.90 2.27 -1.52
C GLY A 250 -12.03 3.79 -1.31
N ALA A 251 -13.12 4.21 -0.68
CA ALA A 251 -13.43 5.62 -0.43
C ALA A 251 -12.49 6.27 0.60
N ASN A 252 -12.11 5.52 1.63
CA ASN A 252 -11.39 6.05 2.78
C ASN A 252 -9.89 5.72 2.79
N TYR A 253 -9.41 4.77 1.99
CA TYR A 253 -8.02 4.32 2.02
C TYR A 253 -7.06 5.48 1.85
N ARG A 254 -7.27 6.30 0.82
CA ARG A 254 -6.47 7.50 0.54
C ARG A 254 -6.58 8.57 1.66
N ARG A 255 -7.55 8.42 2.57
CA ARG A 255 -7.79 9.27 3.73
C ARG A 255 -7.22 8.72 5.04
N ARG A 256 -6.99 7.40 5.15
CA ARG A 256 -6.46 6.78 6.36
C ARG A 256 -5.02 7.25 6.64
N ILE A 257 -4.72 7.50 7.91
CA ILE A 257 -3.38 7.90 8.40
C ILE A 257 -2.56 6.70 8.85
N GLU A 258 -3.24 5.57 9.02
CA GLU A 258 -2.68 4.31 9.47
C GLU A 258 -1.74 3.72 8.42
N GLU A 259 -0.79 2.91 8.87
CA GLU A 259 0.09 2.15 8.01
C GLU A 259 -0.72 1.08 7.26
N ASP A 260 -0.28 0.71 6.06
CA ASP A 260 -1.05 -0.24 5.24
C ASP A 260 -1.16 -1.62 5.84
N TYR A 261 -0.19 -2.01 6.67
CA TYR A 261 -0.25 -3.23 7.46
C TYR A 261 -1.40 -3.20 8.47
N ASP A 262 -1.63 -2.05 9.12
CA ASP A 262 -2.76 -1.88 10.04
C ASP A 262 -4.09 -1.94 9.26
N ILE A 263 -4.17 -1.20 8.15
CA ILE A 263 -5.36 -1.16 7.30
C ILE A 263 -5.70 -2.55 6.77
N ALA A 264 -4.69 -3.28 6.28
CA ALA A 264 -4.83 -4.63 5.76
C ALA A 264 -5.31 -5.60 6.84
N GLN A 265 -4.67 -5.56 8.03
CA GLN A 265 -5.07 -6.43 9.14
C GLN A 265 -6.50 -6.13 9.61
N ASP A 266 -6.84 -4.85 9.80
CA ASP A 266 -8.18 -4.44 10.22
C ASP A 266 -9.25 -4.97 9.25
N LEU A 267 -9.02 -4.80 7.94
CA LEU A 267 -9.93 -5.29 6.91
C LEU A 267 -10.04 -6.81 6.96
N ILE A 268 -8.91 -7.54 6.94
CA ILE A 268 -8.92 -9.01 6.93
C ILE A 268 -9.63 -9.56 8.17
N GLU A 269 -9.39 -8.98 9.34
CA GLU A 269 -10.07 -9.35 10.58
C GLU A 269 -11.57 -9.10 10.51
N GLU A 270 -11.99 -7.92 10.04
CA GLU A 270 -13.40 -7.59 9.87
C GLU A 270 -14.09 -8.60 8.94
N LEU A 271 -13.48 -8.89 7.79
CA LEU A 271 -14.01 -9.81 6.80
C LEU A 271 -14.09 -11.25 7.32
N TRP A 272 -13.06 -11.73 8.02
CA TRP A 272 -13.11 -13.05 8.66
C TRP A 272 -14.22 -13.11 9.71
N ASN A 273 -14.42 -12.06 10.51
CA ASN A 273 -15.47 -12.02 11.52
C ASN A 273 -16.88 -12.11 10.91
N ILE A 274 -17.12 -11.56 9.71
CA ILE A 274 -18.39 -11.71 8.97
C ILE A 274 -18.71 -13.19 8.69
N THR A 275 -17.68 -14.03 8.51
CA THR A 275 -17.84 -15.48 8.29
C THR A 275 -17.96 -16.29 9.59
N GLY A 276 -17.80 -15.63 10.75
CA GLY A 276 -17.73 -16.28 12.07
C GLY A 276 -16.36 -16.88 12.41
N MET A 277 -15.33 -16.58 11.61
CA MET A 277 -13.95 -17.00 11.84
C MET A 277 -13.12 -15.83 12.39
N LYS A 278 -12.03 -16.14 13.11
CA LYS A 278 -11.09 -15.12 13.60
C LYS A 278 -9.77 -15.26 12.88
N TYR A 279 -9.29 -14.19 12.26
CA TYR A 279 -7.98 -14.16 11.61
C TYR A 279 -6.84 -14.28 12.64
N PRO A 280 -5.86 -15.18 12.43
CA PRO A 280 -4.66 -15.25 13.26
C PRO A 280 -3.70 -14.05 13.00
N LYS A 281 -3.59 -13.14 13.95
CA LYS A 281 -2.85 -11.86 13.82
C LYS A 281 -1.31 -11.98 13.71
N PHE A 282 -0.76 -13.19 13.76
CA PHE A 282 0.68 -13.40 13.92
C PHE A 282 1.51 -12.95 12.70
N GLN A 283 0.96 -13.06 11.50
CA GLN A 283 1.73 -12.83 10.27
C GLN A 283 2.27 -11.40 10.15
N LYS A 284 1.44 -10.39 10.41
CA LYS A 284 1.87 -8.98 10.39
C LYS A 284 3.06 -8.73 11.32
N ASP A 285 2.95 -9.21 12.57
CA ASP A 285 3.98 -8.98 13.59
C ASP A 285 5.30 -9.65 13.21
N PHE A 286 5.23 -10.77 12.48
CA PHE A 286 6.40 -11.52 12.04
C PHE A 286 7.06 -10.90 10.79
N GLU A 287 6.34 -10.11 10.00
CA GLU A 287 6.83 -9.52 8.75
C GLU A 287 8.12 -8.69 8.95
N LEU A 288 8.20 -7.95 10.06
CA LEU A 288 9.37 -7.13 10.40
C LEU A 288 10.65 -7.97 10.54
N VAL A 289 10.53 -9.24 10.97
CA VAL A 289 11.65 -10.17 11.04
C VAL A 289 12.03 -10.64 9.63
N LEU A 290 11.05 -10.83 8.75
CA LEU A 290 11.27 -11.33 7.40
C LEU A 290 11.95 -10.29 6.51
N LEU A 291 11.61 -9.02 6.72
CA LEU A 291 12.24 -7.87 6.05
C LEU A 291 13.74 -7.71 6.38
N LEU A 292 14.29 -8.47 7.33
CA LEU A 292 15.74 -8.53 7.57
C LEU A 292 16.50 -9.31 6.49
N ASP A 293 15.83 -10.22 5.78
CA ASP A 293 16.41 -10.91 4.63
C ASP A 293 16.32 -10.00 3.39
N PRO A 294 17.45 -9.65 2.75
CA PRO A 294 17.45 -8.72 1.62
C PRO A 294 16.70 -9.25 0.38
N HIS A 295 16.50 -10.57 0.29
CA HIS A 295 15.77 -11.21 -0.82
C HIS A 295 14.30 -11.45 -0.49
N TYR A 296 13.88 -11.13 0.74
CA TYR A 296 12.49 -11.24 1.15
C TYR A 296 11.63 -10.20 0.43
N ARG A 297 10.42 -10.64 0.08
CA ARG A 297 9.37 -9.80 -0.50
C ARG A 297 8.18 -9.85 0.44
N ASP A 298 7.53 -8.71 0.66
CA ASP A 298 6.37 -8.61 1.54
C ASP A 298 5.26 -9.63 1.18
N HIS A 299 4.98 -10.58 2.07
CA HIS A 299 3.92 -11.59 1.87
C HIS A 299 2.60 -11.16 2.50
N PHE A 300 2.62 -10.31 3.54
CA PHE A 300 1.39 -9.91 4.23
C PHE A 300 0.52 -8.97 3.38
N LEU A 301 1.09 -7.89 2.85
CA LEU A 301 0.36 -6.99 1.93
C LEU A 301 0.10 -7.67 0.59
N HIS A 302 0.99 -8.57 0.15
CA HIS A 302 0.78 -9.36 -1.06
C HIS A 302 -0.51 -10.19 -0.99
N GLN A 303 -0.73 -10.92 0.10
CA GLN A 303 -1.97 -11.69 0.27
C GLN A 303 -3.21 -10.82 0.15
N LEU A 304 -3.17 -9.58 0.66
CA LEU A 304 -4.26 -8.64 0.49
C LEU A 304 -4.41 -8.22 -0.98
N HIS A 305 -3.32 -7.95 -1.71
CA HIS A 305 -3.40 -7.62 -3.14
C HIS A 305 -4.01 -8.75 -3.97
N VAL A 306 -3.62 -10.00 -3.71
CA VAL A 306 -4.22 -11.18 -4.32
C VAL A 306 -5.70 -11.22 -4.02
N PHE A 307 -6.07 -11.05 -2.74
CA PHE A 307 -7.46 -11.03 -2.31
C PHE A 307 -8.30 -9.98 -3.04
N LEU A 308 -7.84 -8.72 -3.05
CA LEU A 308 -8.55 -7.60 -3.69
C LEU A 308 -8.68 -7.78 -5.21
N LEU A 309 -7.63 -8.26 -5.87
CA LEU A 309 -7.67 -8.57 -7.31
C LEU A 309 -8.70 -9.66 -7.61
N GLY A 310 -8.69 -10.75 -6.85
CA GLY A 310 -9.68 -11.81 -7.03
C GLY A 310 -11.10 -11.38 -6.68
N CYS A 311 -11.29 -10.49 -5.69
CA CYS A 311 -12.60 -9.90 -5.40
C CYS A 311 -13.16 -9.15 -6.61
N PHE A 312 -12.34 -8.29 -7.23
CA PHE A 312 -12.74 -7.58 -8.44
C PHE A 312 -13.12 -8.55 -9.59
N ILE A 313 -12.33 -9.60 -9.80
CA ILE A 313 -12.60 -10.60 -10.85
C ILE A 313 -13.90 -11.36 -10.55
N ILE A 314 -14.06 -11.89 -9.33
CA ILE A 314 -15.25 -12.64 -8.92
C ILE A 314 -16.51 -11.76 -9.03
N ASP A 315 -16.44 -10.51 -8.56
CA ASP A 315 -17.55 -9.56 -8.62
C ASP A 315 -18.09 -9.38 -10.04
N LYS A 316 -17.18 -9.25 -11.01
CA LYS A 316 -17.51 -9.03 -12.41
C LYS A 316 -17.90 -10.33 -13.14
N LEU A 317 -17.36 -11.47 -12.73
CA LEU A 317 -17.78 -12.78 -13.26
C LEU A 317 -19.17 -13.21 -12.74
N TYR A 318 -19.74 -12.57 -11.72
CA TYR A 318 -21.14 -12.75 -11.38
C TYR A 318 -22.10 -12.23 -12.47
N GLU A 319 -21.65 -11.28 -13.28
CA GLU A 319 -22.40 -10.68 -14.38
C GLU A 319 -22.23 -11.49 -15.70
N ASP A 320 -21.28 -12.41 -15.75
CA ASP A 320 -20.99 -13.25 -16.92
C ASP A 320 -22.10 -14.31 -17.15
N GLU A 321 -22.35 -14.64 -18.42
CA GLU A 321 -23.25 -15.74 -18.78
C GLU A 321 -22.71 -17.11 -18.30
N ASP A 322 -21.39 -17.24 -18.18
CA ASP A 322 -20.76 -18.42 -17.59
C ASP A 322 -21.07 -18.51 -16.08
N ARG A 323 -21.98 -19.43 -15.76
CA ARG A 323 -22.42 -19.72 -14.39
C ARG A 323 -21.38 -20.44 -13.53
N THR A 324 -20.12 -20.58 -13.94
CA THR A 324 -19.05 -21.23 -13.15
C THR A 324 -19.00 -20.70 -11.72
N ILE A 325 -19.00 -19.39 -11.53
CA ILE A 325 -19.03 -18.76 -10.20
C ILE A 325 -20.30 -19.15 -9.42
N LEU A 326 -21.46 -19.09 -10.07
CA LEU A 326 -22.77 -19.40 -9.48
C LEU A 326 -22.96 -20.90 -9.15
N THR A 327 -22.25 -21.80 -9.83
CA THR A 327 -22.33 -23.24 -9.55
C THR A 327 -21.47 -23.67 -8.37
N PHE A 328 -20.48 -22.85 -7.98
CA PHE A 328 -19.63 -23.13 -6.83
C PHE A 328 -20.45 -23.27 -5.53
N ASP A 329 -21.32 -22.31 -5.25
CA ASP A 329 -22.19 -22.33 -4.06
C ASP A 329 -23.10 -23.56 -4.03
N LYS A 330 -23.72 -23.89 -5.18
CA LYS A 330 -24.57 -25.09 -5.28
C LYS A 330 -23.80 -26.38 -5.01
N ARG A 331 -22.53 -26.43 -5.39
CA ARG A 331 -21.68 -27.62 -5.25
C ARG A 331 -21.12 -27.78 -3.85
N PHE A 332 -20.73 -26.69 -3.20
CA PHE A 332 -19.96 -26.74 -1.96
C PHE A 332 -20.68 -26.11 -0.75
N GLY A 333 -21.83 -25.46 -0.96
CA GLY A 333 -22.69 -24.90 0.10
C GLY A 333 -22.21 -23.58 0.68
N ASN A 334 -21.29 -22.89 0.02
CA ASN A 334 -20.91 -21.50 0.33
C ASN A 334 -20.61 -20.72 -0.95
N PRO A 335 -20.91 -19.40 -0.99
CA PRO A 335 -20.48 -18.52 -2.06
C PRO A 335 -18.96 -18.57 -2.25
N ILE A 336 -18.50 -18.48 -3.50
CA ILE A 336 -17.07 -18.58 -3.80
C ILE A 336 -16.27 -17.45 -3.14
N GLU A 337 -16.84 -16.25 -2.97
CA GLU A 337 -16.17 -15.10 -2.36
C GLU A 337 -15.91 -15.27 -0.87
N ASP A 338 -16.76 -16.04 -0.16
CA ASP A 338 -16.53 -16.40 1.23
C ASP A 338 -15.31 -17.34 1.33
N ILE A 339 -15.14 -18.25 0.36
CA ILE A 339 -14.03 -19.22 0.34
C ILE A 339 -12.75 -18.59 -0.21
N TRP A 340 -12.88 -17.68 -1.17
CA TRP A 340 -11.79 -16.88 -1.73
C TRP A 340 -11.07 -16.07 -0.64
N LEU A 341 -11.83 -15.49 0.30
CA LEU A 341 -11.25 -14.79 1.45
C LEU A 341 -10.21 -15.65 2.16
N PHE A 342 -10.55 -16.89 2.52
CA PHE A 342 -9.61 -17.79 3.19
C PHE A 342 -8.45 -18.22 2.29
N ALA A 343 -8.73 -18.54 1.03
CA ALA A 343 -7.68 -18.96 0.10
C ALA A 343 -6.64 -17.85 -0.10
N ALA A 344 -7.08 -16.64 -0.41
CA ALA A 344 -6.20 -15.53 -0.73
C ALA A 344 -5.50 -14.94 0.50
N THR A 345 -6.19 -14.75 1.64
CA THR A 345 -5.57 -14.13 2.83
C THR A 345 -4.82 -15.13 3.72
N TYR A 346 -4.59 -16.36 3.25
CA TYR A 346 -3.93 -17.40 4.03
C TYR A 346 -2.92 -18.23 3.23
N HIS A 347 -2.80 -18.05 1.90
CA HIS A 347 -1.95 -18.91 1.06
C HIS A 347 -0.46 -18.89 1.43
N ASP A 348 0.07 -17.73 1.80
CA ASP A 348 1.46 -17.55 2.23
C ASP A 348 1.63 -17.52 3.76
N TYR A 349 0.59 -17.81 4.54
CA TYR A 349 0.58 -17.60 5.99
C TYR A 349 1.73 -18.31 6.71
N ASN A 350 2.16 -19.47 6.18
CA ASN A 350 3.25 -20.29 6.74
C ASN A 350 4.61 -20.11 6.03
N TYR A 351 4.80 -19.04 5.26
CA TYR A 351 6.07 -18.75 4.58
C TYR A 351 7.26 -18.60 5.55
N ASN A 352 6.98 -18.10 6.76
CA ASN A 352 7.96 -18.01 7.84
C ASN A 352 8.50 -19.38 8.29
N ILE A 353 7.68 -20.42 8.26
CA ILE A 353 8.09 -21.78 8.62
C ILE A 353 9.06 -22.36 7.58
N GLN A 354 8.83 -22.05 6.30
CA GLN A 354 9.68 -22.51 5.20
C GLN A 354 11.12 -22.02 5.36
N ASN A 355 11.29 -20.74 5.72
CA ASN A 355 12.59 -20.07 5.76
C ASN A 355 13.25 -20.05 7.14
N TYR A 356 12.54 -20.52 8.19
CA TYR A 356 13.01 -20.49 9.58
C TYR A 356 14.46 -20.98 9.74
N ASN A 357 14.80 -22.13 9.16
CA ASN A 357 16.13 -22.73 9.31
C ASN A 357 17.24 -21.86 8.70
N GLN A 358 16.98 -21.25 7.55
CA GLN A 358 17.95 -20.37 6.88
C GLN A 358 18.15 -19.08 7.69
N TRP A 359 17.07 -18.53 8.25
CA TRP A 359 17.15 -17.32 9.07
C TRP A 359 17.88 -17.56 10.38
N ILE A 360 17.56 -18.63 11.09
CA ILE A 360 18.25 -18.98 12.34
C ILE A 360 19.74 -19.26 12.08
N GLN A 361 20.08 -19.93 10.98
CA GLN A 361 21.47 -20.10 10.56
C GLN A 361 22.14 -18.74 10.34
N THR A 362 21.50 -17.84 9.60
CA THR A 362 22.03 -16.50 9.31
C THR A 362 22.21 -15.69 10.59
N PHE A 363 21.25 -15.75 11.52
CA PHE A 363 21.33 -15.11 12.82
C PHE A 363 22.55 -15.59 13.60
N PHE A 364 22.71 -16.91 13.79
CA PHE A 364 23.84 -17.46 14.54
C PHE A 364 25.19 -17.23 13.84
N LYS A 365 25.22 -17.30 12.51
CA LYS A 365 26.41 -16.96 11.73
C LYS A 365 26.82 -15.50 11.92
N ASN A 366 25.88 -14.57 11.91
CA ASN A 366 26.19 -13.14 11.99
C ASN A 366 26.42 -12.64 13.42
N THR A 367 25.84 -13.30 14.42
CA THR A 367 25.93 -12.86 15.84
C THR A 367 26.96 -13.63 16.65
N LEU A 368 27.08 -14.95 16.41
CA LEU A 368 27.99 -15.84 17.14
C LEU A 368 29.09 -16.43 16.27
N PHE A 369 29.13 -16.10 14.96
CA PHE A 369 30.12 -16.61 14.01
C PHE A 369 30.13 -18.15 13.92
N LEU A 370 28.97 -18.77 14.09
CA LEU A 370 28.80 -20.22 13.92
C LEU A 370 28.49 -20.54 12.45
N ASP A 371 29.32 -21.37 11.82
CA ASP A 371 29.06 -21.85 10.46
C ASP A 371 27.92 -22.88 10.41
N GLU A 372 27.79 -23.68 11.48
CA GLU A 372 26.73 -24.67 11.65
C GLU A 372 25.54 -24.06 12.38
N ASN A 373 24.32 -24.37 11.91
CA ASN A 373 23.10 -23.93 12.57
C ASN A 373 22.82 -24.81 13.81
N PRO A 374 22.90 -24.27 15.05
CA PRO A 374 22.67 -25.06 16.26
C PRO A 374 21.19 -25.40 16.49
N SER A 375 20.25 -24.85 15.72
CA SER A 375 18.82 -25.06 15.88
C SER A 375 18.12 -25.27 14.55
N GLN A 376 17.46 -26.43 14.41
CA GLN A 376 16.63 -26.74 13.26
C GLN A 376 15.19 -26.97 13.70
N LEU A 377 14.25 -26.39 12.96
CA LEU A 377 12.84 -26.66 13.14
C LEU A 377 12.52 -28.08 12.66
N ARG A 378 12.08 -28.90 13.60
CA ARG A 378 11.65 -30.29 13.36
C ARG A 378 10.13 -30.37 13.37
N LEU A 379 9.54 -30.67 12.22
CA LEU A 379 8.09 -30.80 12.06
C LEU A 379 7.60 -32.25 12.18
N ASP A 380 8.51 -33.23 12.26
CA ASP A 380 8.17 -34.66 12.30
C ASP A 380 7.15 -34.97 13.40
N GLU A 381 7.40 -34.44 14.60
CA GLU A 381 6.55 -34.67 15.77
C GLU A 381 5.20 -33.99 15.64
N CYS A 382 5.18 -32.73 15.19
CA CYS A 382 3.93 -32.00 14.94
C CYS A 382 3.07 -32.74 13.91
N TYR A 383 3.69 -33.26 12.85
CA TYR A 383 2.97 -33.92 11.76
C TYR A 383 2.15 -35.13 12.21
N VAL A 384 2.69 -35.90 13.16
CA VAL A 384 2.04 -37.08 13.74
C VAL A 384 1.15 -36.70 14.93
N LYS A 385 1.67 -35.92 15.89
CA LYS A 385 0.98 -35.64 17.16
C LYS A 385 -0.19 -34.67 17.03
N GLU A 386 -0.17 -33.76 16.04
CA GLU A 386 -1.19 -32.72 15.85
C GLU A 386 -2.21 -33.06 14.75
N ASP A 387 -2.29 -34.34 14.34
CA ASP A 387 -3.22 -34.87 13.33
C ASP A 387 -3.04 -34.29 11.92
N TYR A 388 -1.91 -33.65 11.61
CA TYR A 388 -1.64 -33.12 10.27
C TYR A 388 -1.66 -34.21 9.20
N MET A 389 -1.24 -35.44 9.54
CA MET A 389 -1.35 -36.59 8.64
C MET A 389 -2.79 -36.86 8.19
N PHE A 390 -3.80 -36.69 9.06
CA PHE A 390 -5.20 -36.85 8.68
C PHE A 390 -5.68 -35.70 7.78
N LYS A 391 -5.20 -34.47 8.01
CA LYS A 391 -5.47 -33.34 7.12
C LYS A 391 -4.81 -33.51 5.75
N THR A 392 -3.63 -34.11 5.68
CA THR A 392 -3.00 -34.51 4.42
C THR A 392 -3.86 -35.52 3.66
N LYS A 393 -4.51 -36.46 4.36
CA LYS A 393 -5.45 -37.39 3.73
C LYS A 393 -6.68 -36.64 3.18
N ASP A 394 -7.32 -35.78 3.98
CA ASP A 394 -8.46 -34.96 3.53
C ASP A 394 -8.09 -34.16 2.27
N LEU A 395 -6.89 -33.56 2.25
CA LEU A 395 -6.36 -32.83 1.10
C LEU A 395 -6.11 -33.75 -0.12
N CYS A 396 -5.52 -34.93 0.08
CA CYS A 396 -5.35 -35.92 -1.00
C CYS A 396 -6.69 -36.34 -1.60
N ASP A 397 -7.68 -36.63 -0.77
CA ASP A 397 -9.03 -37.00 -1.21
C ASP A 397 -9.65 -35.87 -2.04
N SER A 398 -9.42 -34.60 -1.66
CA SER A 398 -9.89 -33.43 -2.43
C SER A 398 -9.29 -33.32 -3.83
N PHE A 399 -8.10 -33.88 -4.03
CA PHE A 399 -7.43 -33.99 -5.33
C PHE A 399 -7.83 -35.27 -6.10
N GLY A 400 -8.67 -36.14 -5.53
CA GLY A 400 -8.96 -37.46 -6.09
C GLY A 400 -7.76 -38.41 -6.05
N LEU A 401 -6.80 -38.19 -5.15
CA LEU A 401 -5.59 -38.98 -5.05
C LEU A 401 -5.79 -40.23 -4.20
N LYS A 402 -5.44 -41.39 -4.76
CA LYS A 402 -5.25 -42.60 -3.95
C LYS A 402 -4.00 -42.44 -3.08
N VAL A 403 -4.21 -42.50 -1.76
CA VAL A 403 -3.13 -42.47 -0.77
C VAL A 403 -2.40 -43.82 -0.78
N ASP A 404 -1.29 -43.88 -1.51
CA ASP A 404 -0.33 -44.97 -1.50
C ASP A 404 1.02 -44.51 -0.92
N ARG A 405 2.00 -45.43 -0.85
CA ARG A 405 3.33 -45.11 -0.34
C ARG A 405 4.01 -43.96 -1.09
N THR A 406 3.83 -43.86 -2.40
CA THR A 406 4.44 -42.80 -3.22
C THR A 406 3.80 -41.45 -2.92
N THR A 407 2.47 -41.40 -2.79
CA THR A 407 1.73 -40.20 -2.38
C THR A 407 2.16 -39.74 -0.98
N LEU A 408 2.19 -40.66 -0.01
CA LEU A 408 2.57 -40.34 1.37
C LEU A 408 4.01 -39.81 1.48
N LEU A 409 4.97 -40.46 0.81
CA LEU A 409 6.37 -40.01 0.81
C LEU A 409 6.53 -38.64 0.17
N PHE A 410 5.78 -38.34 -0.90
CA PHE A 410 5.81 -37.04 -1.54
C PHE A 410 5.32 -35.93 -0.58
N PHE A 411 4.13 -36.08 0.00
CA PHE A 411 3.61 -35.08 0.92
C PHE A 411 4.48 -34.95 2.18
N TYR A 412 4.97 -36.07 2.72
CA TYR A 412 5.90 -36.03 3.85
C TYR A 412 7.16 -35.23 3.51
N ASP A 413 7.80 -35.49 2.38
CA ASP A 413 9.00 -34.75 1.96
C ASP A 413 8.72 -33.25 1.80
N MET A 414 7.63 -32.90 1.10
CA MET A 414 7.27 -31.50 0.88
C MET A 414 6.94 -30.76 2.17
N ILE A 415 6.25 -31.39 3.14
CA ILE A 415 5.82 -30.77 4.39
C ILE A 415 6.97 -30.70 5.41
N ILE A 416 7.73 -31.78 5.56
CA ILE A 416 8.69 -31.93 6.67
C ILE A 416 10.08 -31.45 6.27
N ASN A 417 10.57 -31.95 5.13
CA ASN A 417 11.93 -31.67 4.69
C ASN A 417 11.99 -30.31 4.01
N GLN A 418 11.12 -30.11 3.00
CA GLN A 418 11.10 -28.87 2.22
C GLN A 418 10.31 -27.74 2.88
N LYS A 419 9.45 -28.05 3.85
CA LYS A 419 8.61 -27.07 4.59
C LYS A 419 7.84 -26.17 3.64
N ASN A 420 7.25 -26.77 2.60
CA ASN A 420 6.51 -26.06 1.57
C ASN A 420 5.37 -25.24 2.18
N HIS A 421 5.45 -23.92 2.03
CA HIS A 421 4.52 -22.98 2.67
C HIS A 421 3.08 -23.20 2.23
N GLY A 422 2.83 -23.45 0.93
CA GLY A 422 1.48 -23.75 0.43
C GLY A 422 0.86 -24.98 1.10
N LEU A 423 1.57 -26.11 1.17
CA LEU A 423 1.05 -27.28 1.89
C LEU A 423 0.87 -27.02 3.39
N LEU A 424 1.82 -26.37 4.05
CA LEU A 424 1.72 -26.07 5.47
C LEU A 424 0.55 -25.12 5.77
N ALA A 425 0.33 -24.11 4.94
CA ALA A 425 -0.76 -23.15 5.07
C ALA A 425 -2.13 -23.82 4.86
N ALA A 426 -2.25 -24.66 3.83
CA ALA A 426 -3.46 -25.46 3.59
C ALA A 426 -3.81 -26.33 4.80
N LEU A 427 -2.82 -27.05 5.34
CA LEU A 427 -3.04 -27.93 6.48
C LEU A 427 -3.35 -27.16 7.77
N SER A 428 -2.70 -26.02 8.01
CA SER A 428 -2.98 -25.20 9.19
C SER A 428 -4.34 -24.51 9.12
N LEU A 429 -4.82 -24.13 7.92
CA LEU A 429 -6.19 -23.65 7.71
C LEU A 429 -7.23 -24.73 8.09
N LEU A 430 -7.04 -25.97 7.62
CA LEU A 430 -7.92 -27.09 7.96
C LEU A 430 -7.92 -27.38 9.47
N LYS A 431 -6.76 -27.26 10.13
CA LYS A 431 -6.66 -27.43 11.59
C LYS A 431 -7.35 -26.29 12.35
N LEU A 432 -7.16 -25.05 11.90
CA LEU A 432 -7.81 -23.87 12.47
C LEU A 432 -9.34 -24.01 12.39
N PHE A 433 -9.85 -24.48 11.25
CA PHE A 433 -11.28 -24.75 11.09
C PHE A 433 -11.77 -25.88 11.99
N GLU A 434 -11.04 -26.99 12.13
CA GLU A 434 -11.43 -28.09 13.03
C GLU A 434 -11.52 -27.66 14.50
N GLN A 435 -10.61 -26.81 14.97
CA GLN A 435 -10.67 -26.27 16.32
C GLN A 435 -11.90 -25.38 16.54
N LYS A 436 -12.37 -24.73 15.46
CA LYS A 436 -13.47 -23.76 15.47
C LYS A 436 -14.81 -24.32 15.03
N SER A 437 -14.89 -25.48 14.39
CA SER A 437 -16.15 -26.13 13.99
C SER A 437 -17.03 -26.54 15.18
N ARG A 438 -16.48 -26.49 16.40
CA ARG A 438 -17.24 -26.53 17.67
C ARG A 438 -18.09 -25.27 17.89
N LEU A 439 -17.75 -24.17 17.24
CA LEU A 439 -18.55 -22.97 17.12
C LEU A 439 -19.37 -23.10 15.83
N LYS A 440 -20.66 -22.75 15.87
CA LYS A 440 -21.54 -22.78 14.70
C LYS A 440 -21.11 -21.73 13.66
N THR A 441 -20.08 -22.02 12.89
CA THR A 441 -19.72 -21.23 11.71
C THR A 441 -20.69 -21.60 10.58
N GLY A 442 -21.05 -20.63 9.74
CA GLY A 442 -21.88 -20.87 8.55
C GLY A 442 -21.11 -21.52 7.38
N LEU A 443 -19.91 -22.05 7.64
CA LEU A 443 -18.98 -22.53 6.62
C LEU A 443 -19.05 -24.05 6.49
N ASN A 444 -19.21 -24.50 5.26
CA ASN A 444 -19.19 -25.91 4.88
C ASN A 444 -17.74 -26.42 4.84
N LYS A 445 -17.52 -27.60 5.42
CA LYS A 445 -16.21 -28.27 5.41
C LYS A 445 -15.69 -28.50 3.98
N GLU A 446 -16.55 -28.93 3.07
CA GLU A 446 -16.17 -29.22 1.68
C GLU A 446 -15.73 -27.96 0.93
N ALA A 447 -16.38 -26.82 1.21
CA ALA A 447 -16.01 -25.53 0.64
C ALA A 447 -14.64 -25.08 1.13
N LEU A 448 -14.36 -25.18 2.44
CA LEU A 448 -13.04 -24.87 3.01
C LEU A 448 -11.95 -25.83 2.54
N LEU A 449 -12.30 -27.09 2.24
CA LEU A 449 -11.37 -28.02 1.64
C LEU A 449 -10.95 -27.56 0.23
N GLN A 450 -11.82 -26.86 -0.52
CA GLN A 450 -11.42 -26.22 -1.78
C GLN A 450 -10.46 -25.03 -1.57
N ALA A 451 -10.63 -24.24 -0.51
CA ALA A 451 -9.62 -23.22 -0.16
C ALA A 451 -8.27 -23.85 0.16
N ALA A 452 -8.24 -24.89 1.00
CA ALA A 452 -7.01 -25.60 1.33
C ALA A 452 -6.37 -26.25 0.09
N ARG A 453 -7.19 -26.79 -0.83
CA ARG A 453 -6.74 -27.32 -2.12
C ARG A 453 -6.07 -26.24 -2.97
N ALA A 454 -6.71 -25.07 -3.11
CA ALA A 454 -6.15 -23.93 -3.83
C ALA A 454 -4.82 -23.47 -3.22
N ILE A 455 -4.78 -23.29 -1.89
CA ILE A 455 -3.56 -22.93 -1.16
C ILE A 455 -2.47 -24.00 -1.32
N ALA A 456 -2.79 -25.28 -1.34
CA ALA A 456 -1.78 -26.31 -1.57
C ALA A 456 -1.22 -26.25 -2.99
N LEU A 457 -2.09 -26.03 -3.98
CA LEU A 457 -1.74 -26.10 -5.40
C LEU A 457 -1.05 -24.84 -5.92
N HIS A 458 -1.15 -23.69 -5.23
CA HIS A 458 -0.60 -22.44 -5.75
C HIS A 458 0.94 -22.44 -5.86
N ASP A 459 1.62 -23.17 -4.98
CA ASP A 459 3.08 -23.25 -4.98
C ASP A 459 3.61 -24.00 -6.22
N GLU A 460 4.58 -23.39 -6.90
CA GLU A 460 5.17 -23.89 -8.15
C GLU A 460 5.68 -25.32 -8.04
N LYS A 461 6.31 -25.69 -6.92
CA LYS A 461 6.83 -27.04 -6.76
C LYS A 461 5.68 -28.06 -6.73
N ILE A 462 4.54 -27.72 -6.16
CA ILE A 462 3.40 -28.64 -6.07
C ILE A 462 2.80 -28.87 -7.46
N TRP A 463 2.42 -27.81 -8.18
CA TRP A 463 1.78 -27.99 -9.47
C TRP A 463 2.72 -28.52 -10.56
N MET A 464 4.04 -28.28 -10.47
CA MET A 464 5.02 -28.96 -11.32
C MET A 464 5.03 -30.48 -11.12
N HIS A 465 4.95 -30.95 -9.87
CA HIS A 465 4.85 -32.38 -9.61
C HIS A 465 3.49 -32.94 -10.04
N PHE A 466 2.40 -32.21 -9.86
CA PHE A 466 1.07 -32.67 -10.26
C PHE A 466 0.90 -32.76 -11.78
N SER A 467 1.51 -31.83 -12.53
CA SER A 467 1.55 -31.83 -14.00
C SER A 467 2.48 -32.88 -14.60
N GLY A 468 3.32 -33.50 -13.77
CA GLY A 468 4.29 -34.50 -14.17
C GLY A 468 5.58 -33.94 -14.77
N THR A 469 5.84 -32.64 -14.59
CA THR A 469 7.10 -32.00 -14.97
C THR A 469 8.20 -32.18 -13.90
N GLY A 470 7.82 -32.59 -12.69
CA GLY A 470 8.75 -32.94 -11.62
C GLY A 470 9.58 -34.20 -11.90
N LYS A 471 10.72 -34.35 -11.20
CA LYS A 471 11.67 -35.46 -11.41
C LYS A 471 11.42 -36.70 -10.54
N ASN A 472 10.46 -36.66 -9.62
CA ASN A 472 10.24 -37.73 -8.66
C ASN A 472 9.20 -38.76 -9.13
N LYS A 473 9.08 -39.89 -8.39
CA LYS A 473 8.12 -40.95 -8.71
C LYS A 473 6.65 -40.50 -8.63
N PHE A 474 6.36 -39.47 -7.84
CA PHE A 474 5.01 -38.92 -7.73
C PHE A 474 4.61 -38.19 -9.02
N ALA A 475 5.54 -37.46 -9.66
CA ALA A 475 5.27 -36.75 -10.91
C ALA A 475 4.81 -37.66 -12.06
N GLN A 476 5.23 -38.93 -12.06
CA GLN A 476 4.78 -39.92 -13.04
C GLN A 476 3.27 -40.18 -12.99
N LYS A 477 2.57 -39.81 -11.90
CA LYS A 477 1.13 -39.96 -11.76
C LYS A 477 0.32 -38.95 -12.60
N LYS A 478 0.92 -37.82 -13.00
CA LYS A 478 0.25 -36.76 -13.79
C LYS A 478 -1.16 -36.44 -13.30
N VAL A 479 -1.26 -36.16 -12.01
CA VAL A 479 -2.52 -35.98 -11.28
C VAL A 479 -3.38 -34.88 -11.90
N LEU A 480 -2.72 -33.80 -12.35
CA LEU A 480 -3.37 -32.63 -12.91
C LEU A 480 -2.43 -32.02 -13.95
N GLU A 481 -2.64 -32.36 -15.22
CA GLU A 481 -1.79 -31.88 -16.32
C GLU A 481 -2.03 -30.39 -16.62
N LYS A 482 -3.30 -29.98 -16.64
CA LYS A 482 -3.73 -28.59 -16.84
C LYS A 482 -4.85 -28.26 -15.85
N LEU A 483 -4.89 -27.02 -15.39
CA LEU A 483 -5.91 -26.52 -14.48
C LEU A 483 -6.87 -25.61 -15.26
N LYS A 484 -8.14 -26.01 -15.35
CA LYS A 484 -9.20 -25.22 -15.98
C LYS A 484 -10.00 -24.44 -14.94
N PHE A 485 -10.36 -23.20 -15.27
CA PHE A 485 -11.18 -22.37 -14.38
C PHE A 485 -12.57 -22.98 -14.12
N THR A 486 -13.20 -23.62 -15.11
CA THR A 486 -14.52 -24.26 -14.96
C THR A 486 -14.51 -25.43 -13.98
N ASP A 487 -13.37 -26.09 -13.81
CA ASP A 487 -13.26 -27.33 -13.03
C ASP A 487 -12.85 -27.04 -11.57
N ASP A 488 -11.99 -26.04 -11.38
CA ASP A 488 -11.43 -25.63 -10.09
C ASP A 488 -11.10 -24.12 -10.10
N PRO A 489 -12.15 -23.27 -9.99
CA PRO A 489 -12.02 -21.82 -10.15
C PRO A 489 -11.16 -21.18 -9.05
N LEU A 490 -11.18 -21.71 -7.83
CA LEU A 490 -10.41 -21.16 -6.71
C LEU A 490 -8.91 -21.35 -6.92
N SER A 491 -8.47 -22.56 -7.26
CA SER A 491 -7.04 -22.80 -7.50
C SER A 491 -6.54 -22.05 -8.73
N PHE A 492 -7.38 -21.97 -9.77
CA PHE A 492 -7.07 -21.21 -10.98
C PHE A 492 -6.88 -19.72 -10.66
N LEU A 493 -7.84 -19.11 -9.95
CA LEU A 493 -7.78 -17.70 -9.58
C LEU A 493 -6.62 -17.40 -8.64
N LEU A 494 -6.32 -18.30 -7.70
CA LEU A 494 -5.23 -18.08 -6.77
C LEU A 494 -3.89 -18.00 -7.51
N ILE A 495 -3.60 -18.99 -8.37
CA ILE A 495 -2.37 -18.99 -9.19
C ILE A 495 -2.34 -17.78 -10.12
N PHE A 496 -3.46 -17.46 -10.77
CA PHE A 496 -3.54 -16.33 -11.71
C PHE A 496 -3.29 -14.98 -11.01
N CYS A 497 -3.97 -14.72 -9.89
CA CYS A 497 -3.86 -13.47 -9.14
C CYS A 497 -2.49 -13.35 -8.45
N ASP A 498 -1.98 -14.44 -7.88
CA ASP A 498 -0.65 -14.52 -7.29
C ASP A 498 0.41 -14.17 -8.34
N THR A 499 0.35 -14.81 -9.51
CA THR A 499 1.21 -14.48 -10.67
C THR A 499 1.11 -13.01 -11.07
N ILE A 500 -0.03 -12.34 -10.95
CA ILE A 500 -0.10 -10.90 -11.29
C ILE A 500 0.57 -10.04 -10.21
N GLN A 501 0.41 -10.40 -8.93
CA GLN A 501 0.87 -9.62 -7.77
C GLN A 501 2.26 -10.05 -7.24
N GLU A 502 2.89 -11.03 -7.86
CA GLU A 502 4.17 -11.61 -7.42
C GLU A 502 5.35 -10.63 -7.46
N TRP A 503 5.32 -9.65 -8.37
CA TRP A 503 6.42 -8.71 -8.58
C TRP A 503 5.96 -7.29 -8.23
N GLY A 504 6.88 -6.49 -7.69
CA GLY A 504 6.59 -5.11 -7.33
C GLY A 504 6.26 -4.93 -5.85
N ARG A 505 6.52 -5.95 -5.03
CA ARG A 505 6.42 -5.92 -3.57
C ARG A 505 7.62 -5.23 -2.94
N VAL A 506 7.48 -4.73 -1.72
CA VAL A 506 8.62 -4.23 -0.93
C VAL A 506 9.61 -5.37 -0.71
N GLY A 507 10.82 -5.12 -1.18
CA GLY A 507 12.01 -5.93 -1.03
C GLY A 507 13.17 -5.10 -1.58
N ARG A 508 14.42 -5.50 -1.34
CA ARG A 508 15.56 -4.73 -1.86
C ARG A 508 15.54 -4.64 -3.40
N ASP A 509 14.96 -5.65 -4.05
CA ASP A 509 14.81 -5.74 -5.51
C ASP A 509 13.61 -4.94 -6.07
N TYR A 510 12.80 -4.30 -5.22
CA TYR A 510 11.69 -3.45 -5.70
C TYR A 510 12.20 -2.31 -6.58
N GLU A 511 13.24 -1.61 -6.11
CA GLU A 511 13.82 -0.49 -6.86
C GLU A 511 14.44 -0.93 -8.19
N GLU A 512 14.93 -2.16 -8.25
CA GLU A 512 15.44 -2.75 -9.48
C GLU A 512 14.28 -3.06 -10.42
N THR A 513 13.31 -3.85 -9.98
CA THR A 513 12.28 -4.40 -10.86
C THR A 513 11.21 -3.39 -11.21
N ARG A 514 10.84 -2.53 -10.27
CA ARG A 514 9.69 -1.60 -10.32
C ARG A 514 8.53 -2.26 -11.04
N ALA A 515 8.12 -3.45 -10.63
CA ALA A 515 6.94 -4.06 -11.22
C ALA A 515 5.67 -3.45 -10.61
N ARG A 516 4.59 -3.36 -11.36
CA ARG A 516 3.28 -2.93 -10.85
C ARG A 516 2.13 -3.40 -11.74
N LEU A 517 0.95 -3.53 -11.14
CA LEU A 517 -0.32 -3.65 -11.85
C LEU A 517 -0.74 -2.25 -12.33
N ASP A 518 -0.66 -2.01 -13.64
CA ASP A 518 -1.09 -0.74 -14.23
C ASP A 518 -2.62 -0.66 -14.31
N ASP A 519 -3.28 -1.74 -14.71
CA ASP A 519 -4.75 -1.79 -14.83
C ASP A 519 -5.26 -3.24 -14.88
N VAL A 520 -6.54 -3.41 -14.59
CA VAL A 520 -7.28 -4.67 -14.67
C VAL A 520 -8.72 -4.40 -15.09
N GLY A 521 -9.29 -5.28 -15.92
CA GLY A 521 -10.66 -5.13 -16.38
C GLY A 521 -11.23 -6.41 -16.96
N ILE A 522 -12.52 -6.35 -17.26
CA ILE A 522 -13.26 -7.39 -17.95
C ILE A 522 -14.00 -6.74 -19.12
N GLU A 523 -13.80 -7.27 -20.32
CA GLU A 523 -14.44 -6.78 -21.54
C GLU A 523 -14.84 -7.99 -22.40
N GLY A 524 -16.10 -8.07 -22.83
CA GLY A 524 -16.58 -9.18 -23.65
C GLY A 524 -16.41 -10.57 -23.02
N GLY A 525 -16.56 -10.68 -21.69
CA GLY A 525 -16.32 -11.93 -20.94
C GLY A 525 -14.85 -12.30 -20.76
N GLN A 526 -13.92 -11.45 -21.23
CA GLN A 526 -12.49 -11.67 -21.11
C GLN A 526 -11.91 -10.85 -19.94
N VAL A 527 -11.26 -11.53 -18.99
CA VAL A 527 -10.47 -10.95 -17.91
C VAL A 527 -9.08 -10.58 -18.44
N TRP A 528 -8.67 -9.32 -18.26
CA TRP A 528 -7.33 -8.87 -18.62
C TRP A 528 -6.65 -8.12 -17.47
N ALA A 529 -5.33 -8.31 -17.36
CA ALA A 529 -4.47 -7.57 -16.44
C ALA A 529 -3.25 -7.00 -17.17
N ASN A 530 -2.97 -5.72 -16.95
CA ASN A 530 -1.83 -5.01 -17.52
C ASN A 530 -0.75 -4.81 -16.43
N ILE A 531 0.43 -5.39 -16.65
CA ILE A 531 1.57 -5.30 -15.76
C ILE A 531 2.69 -4.54 -16.47
N SER A 532 3.39 -3.69 -15.75
CA SER A 532 4.65 -3.10 -16.23
C SER A 532 5.80 -3.35 -15.27
N VAL A 533 7.01 -3.38 -15.83
CA VAL A 533 8.28 -3.48 -15.10
C VAL A 533 9.22 -2.35 -15.48
N GLY A 534 10.17 -2.03 -14.62
CA GLY A 534 11.11 -0.92 -14.77
C GLY A 534 12.27 -1.17 -15.73
N ASN A 535 12.65 -2.43 -15.99
CA ASN A 535 13.80 -2.76 -16.82
C ASN A 535 13.65 -4.09 -17.58
N GLU A 536 14.55 -4.35 -18.53
CA GLU A 536 14.53 -5.52 -19.41
C GLU A 536 14.78 -6.86 -18.68
N LYS A 537 15.66 -6.88 -17.67
CA LYS A 537 15.91 -8.08 -16.86
C LYS A 537 14.64 -8.51 -16.12
N ALA A 538 13.97 -7.54 -15.48
CA ALA A 538 12.68 -7.77 -14.82
C ALA A 538 11.60 -8.21 -15.81
N PHE A 539 11.62 -7.67 -17.04
CA PHE A 539 10.67 -8.05 -18.10
C PHE A 539 10.85 -9.51 -18.49
N ASN A 540 12.09 -9.94 -18.72
CA ASN A 540 12.39 -11.32 -19.10
C ASN A 540 12.02 -12.29 -17.97
N ASN A 541 12.37 -11.98 -16.72
CA ASN A 541 12.02 -12.82 -15.57
C ASN A 541 10.49 -12.96 -15.43
N LYS A 542 9.76 -11.84 -15.57
CA LYS A 542 8.30 -11.84 -15.44
C LYS A 542 7.62 -12.56 -16.60
N ARG A 543 8.13 -12.38 -17.83
CA ARG A 543 7.69 -13.15 -19.00
C ARG A 543 7.86 -14.65 -18.74
N ASP A 544 9.03 -15.07 -18.28
CA ASP A 544 9.34 -16.49 -18.11
C ASP A 544 8.43 -17.12 -17.03
N GLU A 545 8.05 -16.38 -15.98
CA GLU A 545 7.03 -16.81 -15.01
C GLU A 545 5.65 -16.92 -15.64
N ILE A 546 5.17 -15.89 -16.35
CA ILE A 546 3.88 -15.91 -17.04
C ILE A 546 3.82 -17.08 -18.02
N ASP A 547 4.89 -17.34 -18.77
CA ASP A 547 4.98 -18.44 -19.73
C ASP A 547 4.95 -19.82 -19.03
N ARG A 548 5.52 -19.95 -17.83
CA ARG A 548 5.40 -21.18 -17.03
C ARG A 548 3.98 -21.39 -16.53
N VAL A 549 3.35 -20.35 -16.00
CA VAL A 549 1.97 -20.42 -15.47
C VAL A 549 0.96 -20.66 -16.60
N LYS A 550 1.13 -20.03 -17.76
CA LYS A 550 0.32 -20.25 -18.97
C LYS A 550 0.33 -21.72 -19.41
N LYS A 551 1.44 -22.44 -19.22
CA LYS A 551 1.51 -23.87 -19.55
C LYS A 551 0.69 -24.72 -18.60
N PHE A 552 0.34 -24.23 -17.42
CA PHE A 552 -0.46 -24.97 -16.45
C PHE A 552 -1.93 -24.54 -16.45
N LEU A 553 -2.22 -23.24 -16.55
CA LEU A 553 -3.57 -22.69 -16.58
C LEU A 553 -4.21 -22.77 -17.98
N LEU A 554 -5.46 -23.21 -18.05
CA LEU A 554 -6.24 -23.39 -19.26
C LEU A 554 -7.63 -22.73 -19.16
N ASP A 555 -7.71 -21.45 -19.48
CA ASP A 555 -8.94 -20.72 -19.80
C ASP A 555 -8.64 -19.47 -20.66
N LYS A 556 -9.15 -19.44 -21.90
CA LYS A 556 -8.85 -18.38 -22.87
C LYS A 556 -9.39 -17.00 -22.47
N ARG A 557 -10.32 -16.94 -21.52
CA ARG A 557 -10.85 -15.67 -21.01
C ARG A 557 -9.82 -14.90 -20.21
N PHE A 558 -8.76 -15.53 -19.72
CA PHE A 558 -7.78 -14.87 -18.86
C PHE A 558 -6.54 -14.47 -19.67
N LYS A 559 -6.20 -13.18 -19.61
CA LYS A 559 -5.09 -12.57 -20.35
C LYS A 559 -4.21 -11.71 -19.44
N ILE A 560 -2.89 -11.83 -19.61
CA ILE A 560 -1.91 -10.94 -19.01
C ILE A 560 -1.15 -10.21 -20.12
N ARG A 561 -1.12 -8.89 -20.05
CA ARG A 561 -0.26 -8.03 -20.89
C ARG A 561 0.90 -7.54 -20.03
N LEU A 562 2.13 -7.78 -20.49
CA LEU A 562 3.34 -7.33 -19.82
C LEU A 562 4.05 -6.30 -20.69
N SER A 563 4.48 -5.19 -20.09
CA SER A 563 5.22 -4.11 -20.75
C SER A 563 6.50 -3.72 -20.00
N SER A 564 7.52 -3.27 -20.74
CA SER A 564 8.72 -2.64 -20.16
C SER A 564 8.60 -1.12 -20.18
N ARG A 565 9.00 -0.46 -19.09
CA ARG A 565 9.10 1.01 -18.98
C ARG A 565 10.48 1.55 -19.37
N ALA A 566 11.45 0.70 -19.68
CA ALA A 566 12.77 1.11 -20.13
C ALA A 566 12.82 1.33 -21.65
N GLY A 567 13.05 2.58 -22.09
CA GLY A 567 13.42 2.93 -23.46
C GLY A 567 12.24 3.21 -24.43
N LEU A 568 12.49 4.04 -25.44
CA LEU A 568 11.58 4.52 -26.50
C LEU A 568 11.05 3.43 -27.48
N GLY A 569 11.14 2.16 -27.08
CA GLY A 569 10.63 1.01 -27.83
C GLY A 569 10.22 -0.07 -26.82
N SER A 570 9.00 0.04 -26.28
CA SER A 570 8.50 -0.85 -25.24
C SER A 570 8.31 -2.26 -25.79
N ASN A 571 9.12 -3.22 -25.30
CA ASN A 571 8.76 -4.63 -25.41
C ASN A 571 7.39 -4.82 -24.75
N ILE A 572 6.41 -5.26 -25.54
CA ILE A 572 5.06 -5.59 -25.08
C ILE A 572 4.80 -7.03 -25.50
N ILE A 573 4.39 -7.85 -24.53
CA ILE A 573 3.85 -9.17 -24.81
C ILE A 573 2.43 -9.27 -24.28
N GLU A 574 1.64 -10.07 -24.96
CA GLU A 574 0.33 -10.50 -24.51
C GLU A 574 0.31 -12.02 -24.43
N ARG A 575 -0.25 -12.54 -23.33
CA ARG A 575 -0.36 -13.97 -23.08
C ARG A 575 -1.77 -14.29 -22.63
N TYR A 576 -2.41 -15.20 -23.36
CA TYR A 576 -3.69 -15.81 -23.01
C TYR A 576 -3.41 -17.13 -22.29
N MET A 577 -4.21 -17.49 -21.29
CA MET A 577 -4.08 -18.76 -20.56
C MET A 577 -4.66 -19.92 -21.39
N GLU A 578 -4.11 -20.20 -22.57
CA GLU A 578 -4.68 -21.19 -23.51
C GLU A 578 -4.13 -22.60 -23.35
N GLY A 579 -3.18 -22.84 -22.42
CA GLY A 579 -2.48 -24.10 -22.27
C GLY A 579 -1.75 -24.54 -23.54
N GLU A 580 -0.45 -24.22 -23.67
CA GLU A 580 0.38 -24.70 -24.80
C GLU A 580 0.51 -26.21 -24.89
#